data_AF-A0A6F9DN78-F1
#
_entry.id   AF-A0A6F9DN78-F1
#
_cell.length_a   1.000
_cell.length_b   1.000
_cell.length_c   1.000
_cell.angle_alpha   90.00
_cell.angle_beta   90.00
_cell.angle_gamma   90.00
#
_symmetry.space_group_name_H-M   'P 1'
#
loop_
_entity.id
_entity.type
_entity.pdbx_description
1 polymer ?
#
loop_
_entity_poly.entity_id
_entity_poly.type
_entity_poly.pdbx_seq_one_letter_code
_entity_poly.pdbx_strand_id
1 'polypeptide(L)'
;MEHAVMMQLRFDGTLGFPGGYVNYHENITKGLNRELEEIALKQRNFFSDRDYYGTWIHSYMSTPLVDHFYVKEFTEDEFKKIEMQTLKAQDWGGETMGIIRVPLDCLPLTDKPYGPMPHFLLHNFVGNAREQLVKTIVEKQLVNVEDMQHAWAKMIELKHRRDKT
;
A
#
# COMPACT_ATOMS: atom_id res chain seq x y z
N MET A 1 13.87 6.74 10.14
CA MET A 1 12.72 6.58 9.23
C MET A 1 11.74 7.66 9.63
N GLU A 2 11.59 8.69 8.81
CA GLU A 2 10.76 9.87 9.15
C GLU A 2 9.27 9.57 9.02
N HIS A 3 8.90 8.70 8.07
CA HIS A 3 7.53 8.24 7.86
C HIS A 3 7.49 6.73 7.60
N ALA A 4 6.38 6.09 7.99
CA ALA A 4 6.11 4.69 7.68
C ALA A 4 4.77 4.57 6.95
N VAL A 5 4.75 3.77 5.89
CA VAL A 5 3.54 3.45 5.11
C VAL A 5 3.29 1.95 5.18
N MET A 6 2.05 1.55 5.44
CA MET A 6 1.66 0.15 5.58
C MET A 6 1.09 -0.39 4.27
N MET A 7 1.60 -1.53 3.84
CA MET A 7 1.00 -2.42 2.84
C MET A 7 0.92 -3.84 3.41
N GLN A 8 0.34 -4.75 2.66
CA GLN A 8 0.27 -6.17 3.01
C GLN A 8 0.60 -7.08 1.83
N LEU A 9 1.21 -8.22 2.14
CA LEU A 9 1.31 -9.36 1.23
C LEU A 9 0.00 -10.13 1.28
N ARG A 10 -0.65 -10.25 0.13
CA ARG A 10 -1.92 -10.96 -0.02
C ARG A 10 -1.69 -12.45 -0.29
N PHE A 11 -2.75 -13.25 -0.13
CA PHE A 11 -2.74 -14.68 -0.43
C PHE A 11 -2.35 -15.04 -1.87
N ASP A 12 -2.61 -14.15 -2.83
CA ASP A 12 -2.27 -14.31 -4.25
C ASP A 12 -0.79 -13.98 -4.58
N GLY A 13 0.01 -13.66 -3.55
CA GLY A 13 1.43 -13.34 -3.69
C GLY A 13 1.71 -11.91 -4.17
N THR A 14 0.71 -11.04 -4.20
CA THR A 14 0.87 -9.63 -4.57
C THR A 14 0.88 -8.71 -3.35
N LEU A 15 1.45 -7.51 -3.52
CA LEU A 15 1.40 -6.42 -2.55
C LEU A 15 0.17 -5.56 -2.78
N GLY A 16 -0.54 -5.24 -1.71
CA GLY A 16 -1.71 -4.36 -1.74
C GLY A 16 -1.85 -3.56 -0.45
N PHE A 17 -2.84 -2.70 -0.40
CA PHE A 17 -3.25 -2.05 0.84
C PHE A 17 -4.27 -2.92 1.58
N PRO A 18 -4.37 -2.77 2.90
CA PRO A 18 -5.50 -3.28 3.64
C PRO A 18 -6.84 -2.71 3.12
N GLY A 19 -7.81 -3.58 2.92
CA GLY A 19 -9.17 -3.32 2.45
C GLY A 19 -9.72 -4.52 1.69
N GLY A 20 -10.89 -4.34 1.10
CA GLY A 20 -11.57 -5.40 0.39
C GLY A 20 -12.77 -4.90 -0.40
N TYR A 21 -13.57 -5.84 -0.90
CA TYR A 21 -14.76 -5.51 -1.66
C TYR A 21 -15.85 -4.95 -0.76
N VAL A 22 -16.47 -3.84 -1.18
CA VAL A 22 -17.66 -3.30 -0.52
C VAL A 22 -18.90 -3.72 -1.29
N ASN A 23 -19.92 -4.19 -0.57
CA ASN A 23 -21.19 -4.59 -1.18
C ASN A 23 -21.91 -3.37 -1.76
N TYR A 24 -22.57 -3.52 -2.93
CA TYR A 24 -23.19 -2.42 -3.68
C TYR A 24 -24.20 -1.57 -2.88
N HIS A 25 -24.86 -2.15 -1.87
CA HIS A 25 -25.84 -1.46 -1.03
C HIS A 25 -25.25 -0.94 0.30
N GLU A 26 -23.97 -1.16 0.55
CA GLU A 26 -23.29 -0.72 1.76
C GLU A 26 -22.64 0.66 1.55
N ASN A 27 -22.64 1.51 2.59
CA ASN A 27 -21.86 2.73 2.57
C ASN A 27 -20.36 2.39 2.47
N ILE A 28 -19.65 3.02 1.54
CA ILE A 28 -18.24 2.70 1.23
C ILE A 28 -17.35 2.74 2.48
N THR A 29 -17.45 3.81 3.27
CA THR A 29 -16.64 3.99 4.49
C THR A 29 -16.98 2.95 5.55
N LYS A 30 -18.26 2.58 5.69
CA LYS A 30 -18.70 1.51 6.59
C LYS A 30 -18.16 0.15 6.13
N GLY A 31 -18.28 -0.14 4.84
CA GLY A 31 -17.76 -1.37 4.23
C GLY A 31 -16.25 -1.46 4.40
N LEU A 32 -15.51 -0.39 4.12
CA LEU A 32 -14.07 -0.33 4.36
C LEU A 32 -13.72 -0.67 5.81
N ASN A 33 -14.37 -0.06 6.80
CA ASN A 33 -14.04 -0.34 8.21
C ASN A 33 -14.36 -1.78 8.63
N ARG A 34 -15.35 -2.42 7.99
CA ARG A 34 -15.64 -3.85 8.15
C ARG A 34 -14.57 -4.71 7.50
N GLU A 35 -14.14 -4.40 6.29
CA GLU A 35 -13.03 -5.10 5.61
C GLU A 35 -11.71 -4.97 6.39
N LEU A 36 -11.45 -3.82 7.01
CA LEU A 36 -10.26 -3.57 7.84
C LEU A 36 -10.23 -4.35 9.16
N GLU A 37 -11.27 -5.15 9.45
CA GLU A 37 -11.16 -6.22 10.45
C GLU A 37 -10.04 -7.22 10.11
N GLU A 38 -9.65 -7.33 8.83
CA GLU A 38 -8.52 -8.17 8.35
C GLU A 38 -7.16 -7.79 8.98
N ILE A 39 -7.00 -6.55 9.46
CA ILE A 39 -5.82 -6.08 10.20
C ILE A 39 -6.14 -5.85 11.69
N ALA A 40 -7.27 -6.39 12.15
CA ALA A 40 -7.80 -6.23 13.50
C ALA A 40 -7.98 -4.76 13.93
N LEU A 41 -8.28 -3.86 12.97
CA LEU A 41 -8.41 -2.43 13.24
C LEU A 41 -9.50 -2.17 14.28
N LYS A 42 -9.22 -1.30 15.26
CA LYS A 42 -10.17 -0.96 16.33
C LYS A 42 -11.00 0.25 15.96
N GLN A 43 -12.23 0.32 16.48
CA GLN A 43 -13.18 1.41 16.19
C GLN A 43 -12.61 2.82 16.36
N ARG A 44 -11.78 3.05 17.39
CA ARG A 44 -11.11 4.35 17.61
C ARG A 44 -10.21 4.79 16.44
N ASN A 45 -9.75 3.85 15.63
CA ASN A 45 -8.87 4.07 14.49
C ASN A 45 -9.63 4.02 13.15
N PHE A 46 -10.95 3.81 13.16
CA PHE A 46 -11.75 3.70 11.94
C PHE A 46 -11.63 4.92 11.03
N PHE A 47 -11.67 4.64 9.74
CA PHE A 47 -11.66 5.63 8.67
C PHE A 47 -13.02 6.33 8.60
N SER A 48 -12.99 7.57 8.16
CA SER A 48 -14.12 8.45 7.94
C SER A 48 -14.09 9.01 6.51
N ASP A 49 -15.15 9.69 6.09
CA ASP A 49 -15.20 10.34 4.78
C ASP A 49 -14.11 11.40 4.59
N ARG A 50 -13.54 11.93 5.69
CA ARG A 50 -12.41 12.88 5.65
C ARG A 50 -11.09 12.23 5.23
N ASP A 51 -10.99 10.92 5.42
CA ASP A 51 -9.81 10.14 5.06
C ASP A 51 -9.87 9.69 3.58
N TYR A 52 -10.97 9.99 2.88
CA TYR A 52 -11.12 9.65 1.47
C TYR A 52 -10.11 10.42 0.61
N TYR A 53 -9.35 9.69 -0.21
CA TYR A 53 -8.31 10.27 -1.05
C TYR A 53 -8.70 10.32 -2.52
N GLY A 54 -9.30 9.26 -3.07
CA GLY A 54 -9.69 9.26 -4.47
C GLY A 54 -10.19 7.92 -5.00
N THR A 55 -10.39 7.90 -6.32
CA THR A 55 -10.93 6.74 -7.05
C THR A 55 -10.03 6.34 -8.20
N TRP A 56 -9.87 5.04 -8.41
CA TRP A 56 -9.27 4.47 -9.61
C TRP A 56 -10.24 3.52 -10.31
N ILE A 57 -10.20 3.50 -11.63
CA ILE A 57 -10.98 2.56 -12.43
C ILE A 57 -10.06 1.44 -12.86
N HIS A 58 -10.40 0.21 -12.48
CA HIS A 58 -9.72 -0.98 -12.94
C HIS A 58 -10.38 -1.47 -14.25
N SER A 59 -9.97 -0.86 -15.36
CA SER A 59 -10.61 -1.03 -16.68
C SER A 59 -10.20 -2.29 -17.45
N TYR A 60 -9.17 -3.00 -17.00
CA TYR A 60 -8.61 -4.19 -17.70
C TYR A 60 -9.30 -5.51 -17.32
N MET A 61 -10.33 -5.47 -16.47
CA MET A 61 -11.08 -6.65 -16.04
C MET A 61 -12.38 -6.81 -16.85
N SER A 62 -12.85 -8.06 -16.99
CA SER A 62 -14.13 -8.39 -17.64
C SER A 62 -15.34 -7.76 -16.93
N THR A 63 -15.20 -7.48 -15.63
CA THR A 63 -16.14 -6.65 -14.86
C THR A 63 -15.35 -5.46 -14.31
N PRO A 64 -15.64 -4.22 -14.73
CA PRO A 64 -14.92 -3.05 -14.25
C PRO A 64 -15.10 -2.90 -12.73
N LEU A 65 -13.98 -2.75 -12.03
CA LEU A 65 -13.97 -2.43 -10.60
C LEU A 65 -13.62 -0.97 -10.39
N VAL A 66 -14.13 -0.41 -9.29
CA VAL A 66 -13.86 0.95 -8.85
C VAL A 66 -13.17 0.87 -7.50
N ASP A 67 -11.89 1.26 -7.46
CA ASP A 67 -11.10 1.24 -6.23
C ASP A 67 -11.31 2.57 -5.50
N HIS A 68 -11.93 2.52 -4.33
CA HIS A 68 -12.07 3.67 -3.43
C HIS A 68 -10.90 3.68 -2.43
N PHE A 69 -10.02 4.66 -2.55
CA PHE A 69 -8.80 4.73 -1.75
C PHE A 69 -8.89 5.75 -0.62
N TYR A 70 -8.45 5.35 0.57
CA TYR A 70 -8.44 6.17 1.77
C TYR A 70 -7.03 6.25 2.36
N VAL A 71 -6.71 7.38 2.97
CA VAL A 71 -5.40 7.65 3.57
C VAL A 71 -5.62 8.29 4.93
N LYS A 72 -5.10 7.65 5.97
CA LYS A 72 -5.19 8.14 7.34
C LYS A 72 -3.82 8.11 8.01
N GLU A 73 -3.49 9.22 8.65
CA GLU A 73 -2.26 9.35 9.44
C GLU A 73 -2.50 8.84 10.86
N PHE A 74 -1.50 8.13 11.39
CA PHE A 74 -1.50 7.61 12.75
C PHE A 74 -0.22 8.07 13.45
N THR A 75 -0.29 8.24 14.76
CA THR A 75 0.93 8.40 15.56
C THR A 75 1.79 7.13 15.47
N GLU A 76 3.10 7.24 15.69
CA GLU A 76 4.02 6.09 15.63
C GLU A 76 3.57 4.95 16.56
N ASP A 77 3.08 5.28 17.75
CA ASP A 77 2.57 4.31 18.72
C ASP A 77 1.30 3.62 18.25
N GLU A 78 0.38 4.34 17.61
CA GLU A 78 -0.81 3.74 17.02
C GLU A 78 -0.45 2.84 15.84
N PHE A 79 0.46 3.29 14.98
CA PHE A 79 0.94 2.51 13.84
C PHE A 79 1.54 1.18 14.31
N LYS A 80 2.48 1.20 15.26
CA LYS A 80 3.07 -0.02 15.85
C LYS A 80 2.02 -0.92 16.51
N LYS A 81 1.02 -0.35 17.18
CA LYS A 81 -0.06 -1.13 17.80
C LYS A 81 -0.93 -1.81 16.75
N ILE A 82 -1.25 -1.14 15.65
CA ILE A 82 -1.99 -1.72 14.52
C ILE A 82 -1.17 -2.88 13.94
N GLU A 83 0.13 -2.65 13.69
CA GLU A 83 1.01 -3.68 13.15
C GLU A 83 1.01 -4.96 13.98
N MET A 84 1.20 -4.83 15.29
CA MET A 84 1.21 -5.97 16.21
C MET A 84 -0.14 -6.66 16.35
N GLN A 85 -1.25 -5.96 16.09
CA GLN A 85 -2.59 -6.53 16.17
C GLN A 85 -2.96 -7.36 14.93
N THR A 86 -2.32 -7.11 13.79
CA THR A 86 -2.59 -7.87 12.55
C THR A 86 -2.36 -9.37 12.73
N LEU A 87 -1.39 -9.78 13.55
CA LEU A 87 -1.12 -11.19 13.90
C LEU A 87 -2.27 -11.87 14.67
N LYS A 88 -3.24 -11.10 15.15
CA LYS A 88 -4.44 -11.58 15.84
C LYS A 88 -5.70 -11.43 15.00
N ALA A 89 -5.58 -10.89 13.78
CA ALA A 89 -6.70 -10.74 12.88
C ALA A 89 -7.17 -12.10 12.38
N GLN A 90 -8.45 -12.19 12.05
CA GLN A 90 -9.05 -13.44 11.59
C GLN A 90 -8.41 -13.94 10.29
N ASP A 91 -8.02 -13.02 9.41
CA ASP A 91 -7.54 -13.35 8.07
C ASP A 91 -6.02 -13.53 8.00
N TRP A 92 -5.33 -13.45 9.16
CA TRP A 92 -3.90 -13.73 9.27
C TRP A 92 -3.58 -15.17 8.87
N GLY A 93 -2.71 -15.33 7.86
CA GLY A 93 -2.34 -16.62 7.29
C GLY A 93 -3.37 -17.22 6.33
N GLY A 94 -4.49 -16.51 6.11
CA GLY A 94 -5.52 -16.82 5.12
C GLY A 94 -5.43 -15.86 3.94
N GLU A 95 -6.21 -14.78 3.98
CA GLU A 95 -6.24 -13.77 2.90
C GLU A 95 -5.03 -12.82 2.95
N THR A 96 -4.46 -12.64 4.15
CA THR A 96 -3.32 -11.75 4.41
C THR A 96 -2.15 -12.51 5.02
N MET A 97 -0.97 -12.39 4.41
CA MET A 97 0.24 -13.16 4.73
C MET A 97 1.29 -12.37 5.53
N GLY A 98 1.07 -11.08 5.75
CA GLY A 98 2.11 -10.21 6.31
C GLY A 98 1.86 -8.75 6.03
N ILE A 99 1.93 -7.91 7.06
CA ILE A 99 2.11 -6.47 6.85
C ILE A 99 3.56 -6.16 6.49
N ILE A 100 3.74 -5.13 5.66
CA ILE A 100 5.03 -4.65 5.18
C ILE A 100 5.05 -3.13 5.31
N ARG A 101 6.15 -2.60 5.88
CA ARG A 101 6.45 -1.18 5.80
C ARG A 101 7.12 -0.87 4.46
N VAL A 102 6.59 0.08 3.72
CA VAL A 102 7.18 0.53 2.46
C VAL A 102 8.53 1.23 2.74
N PRO A 103 9.63 0.83 2.09
CA PRO A 103 10.89 1.54 2.21
C PRO A 103 10.84 2.83 1.37
N LEU A 104 10.78 3.98 2.04
CA LEU A 104 10.63 5.28 1.38
C LEU A 104 11.94 5.84 0.78
N ASP A 105 13.10 5.30 1.15
CA ASP A 105 14.38 5.79 0.64
C ASP A 105 14.54 5.48 -0.86
N CYS A 106 14.69 6.54 -1.67
CA CYS A 106 14.87 6.44 -3.12
C CYS A 106 16.33 6.38 -3.56
N LEU A 107 17.24 6.94 -2.75
CA LEU A 107 18.62 7.13 -3.11
C LEU A 107 19.50 5.91 -2.77
N PRO A 108 20.59 5.68 -3.50
CA PRO A 108 21.54 4.61 -3.21
C PRO A 108 22.17 4.76 -1.82
N LEU A 109 22.42 3.62 -1.17
CA LEU A 109 23.28 3.55 0.01
C LEU A 109 24.74 3.36 -0.44
N THR A 110 25.70 3.70 0.41
CA THR A 110 27.14 3.81 0.09
C THR A 110 27.70 2.65 -0.77
N ASP A 111 27.24 1.43 -0.55
CA ASP A 111 27.72 0.21 -1.23
C ASP A 111 26.72 -0.43 -2.21
N LYS A 112 25.60 0.25 -2.52
CA LYS A 112 24.55 -0.29 -3.40
C LYS A 112 24.30 0.63 -4.58
N PRO A 113 24.13 0.10 -5.81
CA PRO A 113 23.87 0.91 -6.98
C PRO A 113 22.45 1.51 -7.03
N TYR A 114 21.55 1.05 -6.17
CA TYR A 114 20.15 1.49 -6.10
C TYR A 114 19.68 1.60 -4.65
N GLY A 115 18.77 2.56 -4.40
CA GLY A 115 18.02 2.63 -3.15
C GLY A 115 17.00 1.50 -2.99
N PRO A 116 16.39 1.34 -1.81
CA PRO A 116 15.40 0.29 -1.56
C PRO A 116 14.07 0.51 -2.29
N MET A 117 13.60 1.75 -2.48
CA MET A 117 12.34 2.04 -3.19
C MET A 117 12.30 1.45 -4.62
N PRO A 118 13.33 1.64 -5.49
CA PRO A 118 13.39 0.98 -6.80
C PRO A 118 13.18 -0.53 -6.77
N HIS A 119 13.77 -1.21 -5.78
CA HIS A 119 13.60 -2.65 -5.62
C HIS A 119 12.19 -3.00 -5.14
N PHE A 120 11.63 -2.20 -4.23
CA PHE A 120 10.28 -2.41 -3.72
C PHE A 120 9.23 -2.29 -4.83
N LEU A 121 9.34 -1.29 -5.70
CA LEU A 121 8.43 -1.08 -6.83
C LEU A 121 8.47 -2.19 -7.89
N LEU A 122 9.50 -3.05 -7.89
CA LEU A 122 9.57 -4.22 -8.77
C LEU A 122 8.73 -5.41 -8.30
N HIS A 123 8.24 -5.41 -7.05
CA HIS A 123 7.33 -6.46 -6.59
C HIS A 123 6.03 -6.44 -7.39
N ASN A 124 5.29 -7.54 -7.34
CA ASN A 124 3.97 -7.62 -7.96
C ASN A 124 2.97 -6.90 -7.06
N PHE A 125 2.21 -5.96 -7.60
CA PHE A 125 1.16 -5.23 -6.88
C PHE A 125 -0.20 -5.64 -7.43
N VAL A 126 -1.22 -5.67 -6.56
CA VAL A 126 -2.60 -5.91 -6.96
C VAL A 126 -3.20 -4.65 -7.60
N GLY A 127 -3.88 -4.81 -8.73
CA GLY A 127 -4.63 -3.72 -9.38
C GLY A 127 -3.84 -2.42 -9.50
N ASN A 128 -4.40 -1.34 -8.97
CA ASN A 128 -3.80 0.01 -8.99
C ASN A 128 -2.94 0.33 -7.75
N ALA A 129 -2.61 -0.65 -6.90
CA ALA A 129 -1.99 -0.39 -5.61
C ALA A 129 -0.60 0.28 -5.72
N ARG A 130 0.16 0.01 -6.80
CA ARG A 130 1.45 0.66 -7.03
C ARG A 130 1.27 2.15 -7.35
N GLU A 131 0.33 2.48 -8.23
CA GLU A 131 0.02 3.84 -8.65
C GLU A 131 -0.57 4.64 -7.49
N GLN A 132 -1.49 4.03 -6.73
CA GLN A 132 -2.05 4.59 -5.50
C GLN A 132 -0.94 4.91 -4.50
N LEU A 133 0.00 3.99 -4.27
CA LEU A 133 1.16 4.22 -3.40
C LEU A 133 1.99 5.40 -3.88
N VAL A 134 2.49 5.37 -5.12
CA VAL A 134 3.43 6.37 -5.64
C VAL A 134 2.80 7.76 -5.66
N LYS A 135 1.54 7.87 -6.12
CA LYS A 135 0.84 9.16 -6.12
C LYS A 135 0.67 9.70 -4.70
N THR A 136 0.24 8.85 -3.77
CA THR A 136 -0.05 9.27 -2.39
C THR A 136 1.20 9.74 -1.66
N ILE A 137 2.30 8.98 -1.71
CA ILE A 137 3.52 9.35 -0.97
C ILE A 137 4.16 10.65 -1.49
N VAL A 138 4.00 10.95 -2.79
CA VAL A 138 4.46 12.23 -3.37
C VAL A 138 3.54 13.37 -2.99
N GLU A 139 2.22 13.23 -3.13
CA GLU A 139 1.27 14.30 -2.81
C GLU A 139 1.17 14.61 -1.32
N LYS A 140 1.39 13.61 -0.46
CA LYS A 140 1.52 13.78 0.99
C LYS A 140 2.92 14.20 1.43
N GLN A 141 3.83 14.46 0.47
CA GLN A 141 5.19 14.95 0.72
C GLN A 141 6.03 14.03 1.62
N LEU A 142 5.73 12.72 1.62
CA LEU A 142 6.53 11.72 2.34
C LEU A 142 7.82 11.38 1.58
N VAL A 143 7.82 11.60 0.27
CA VAL A 143 8.95 11.47 -0.65
C VAL A 143 8.90 12.63 -1.63
N ASN A 144 10.03 13.30 -1.88
CA ASN A 144 10.11 14.35 -2.88
C ASN A 144 9.87 13.79 -4.29
N VAL A 145 9.23 14.57 -5.15
CA VAL A 145 8.91 14.18 -6.53
C VAL A 145 10.17 13.81 -7.34
N GLU A 146 11.27 14.54 -7.15
CA GLU A 146 12.53 14.28 -7.87
C GLU A 146 13.15 12.93 -7.46
N ASP A 147 13.14 12.64 -6.17
CA ASP A 147 13.61 11.36 -5.62
C ASP A 147 12.73 10.19 -6.12
N MET A 148 11.41 10.38 -6.15
CA MET A 148 10.49 9.37 -6.67
C MET A 148 10.66 9.15 -8.19
N GLN A 149 10.87 10.21 -8.97
CA GLN A 149 11.19 10.10 -10.39
C GLN A 149 12.50 9.35 -10.61
N HIS A 150 13.53 9.64 -9.82
CA HIS A 150 14.78 8.90 -9.83
C HIS A 150 14.55 7.42 -9.54
N ALA A 151 13.82 7.11 -8.46
CA ALA A 151 13.55 5.73 -8.07
C ALA A 151 12.74 4.97 -9.13
N TRP A 152 11.79 5.63 -9.80
CA TRP A 152 11.03 5.04 -10.91
C TRP A 152 11.93 4.72 -12.11
N ALA A 153 12.82 5.65 -12.50
CA ALA A 153 13.78 5.41 -13.58
C ALA A 153 14.71 4.22 -13.25
N LYS A 154 15.16 4.13 -11.98
CA LYS A 154 15.98 3.01 -11.50
C LYS A 154 15.23 1.68 -11.45
N MET A 155 13.96 1.68 -11.08
CA MET A 155 13.10 0.49 -11.18
C MET A 155 13.04 -0.01 -12.63
N ILE A 156 12.86 0.88 -13.61
CA ILE A 156 12.84 0.51 -15.03
C ILE A 156 14.18 -0.12 -15.45
N GLU A 157 15.31 0.49 -15.06
CA GLU A 157 16.65 -0.05 -15.34
C GLU A 157 16.82 -1.46 -14.75
N LEU A 158 16.43 -1.66 -13.49
CA LEU A 158 16.48 -2.94 -12.81
C LEU A 158 15.61 -4.01 -13.48
N LYS A 159 14.40 -3.65 -13.93
CA LYS A 159 13.51 -4.57 -14.64
C LYS A 159 14.16 -5.11 -15.91
N HIS A 160 14.71 -4.23 -16.73
CA HIS A 160 15.41 -4.61 -17.96
C HIS A 160 16.64 -5.51 -17.71
N ARG A 161 17.31 -5.36 -16.56
CA ARG A 161 18.43 -6.24 -16.20
C ARG A 161 17.95 -7.64 -15.82
N ARG A 162 16.83 -7.77 -15.08
CA ARG A 162 16.24 -9.07 -14.69
C ARG A 162 15.75 -9.87 -15.90
N ASP A 163 15.17 -9.20 -16.88
CA ASP A 163 14.63 -9.88 -18.08
C ASP A 163 15.73 -10.44 -19.01
N LYS A 164 17.01 -10.09 -18.77
CA LYS A 164 18.18 -10.54 -19.54
C LYS A 164 18.98 -11.68 -18.89
N THR A 165 18.65 -12.06 -17.67
CA THR A 165 19.31 -13.11 -16.87
C THR A 165 18.43 -14.33 -16.75
#